data_AF-A0A6V7TT57-F1
#
_entry.id   AF-A0A6V7TT57-F1
#
_cell.length_a   1.000
_cell.length_b   1.000
_cell.length_c   1.000
_cell.angle_alpha   90.00
_cell.angle_beta   90.00
_cell.angle_gamma   90.00
#
_symmetry.space_group_name_H-M   'P 1'
#
loop_
_entity.id
_entity.type
_entity.pdbx_description
1 polymer ?
#
loop_
_entity_poly.entity_id
_entity_poly.type
_entity_poly.pdbx_seq_one_letter_code
_entity_poly.pdbx_strand_id
1 'polypeptide(L)'
;MNFSGGHGMEGDLFDMLSNGGGMGGFMGGSGLLGQMFGGGSRRRKGETTVQPLNVTLEDLYNGKTSKLQLTKKALCKTCNGVGGKPGSVKRCEYCRGSGRVFATRQIGPGMLQQIATQCDHCSGGGETIDDANRCKTCQGRKTVQEMKIIEVKVEPGMRENQKIVFYGEGDQEPGIEPGDVVLVVKTKPHDIFERKGEDLFIKKTITLKQALCGFAYTIKHLNGKDILVNTLSEEVIKPESVRVAYNKGMPKQGKPGQFGNLYFVFNVTFPPTHFLENEQRYKELEALLPPRPRIPKLSATAEVEEVTLSEFDSRRYERHGGGGGSREAYHDDESDDDMPSGAQHVQCAQQ
;
A
#
# COMPACT_ATOMS: atom_id res chain seq x y z
N MET A 1 -10.04 -90.41 -28.09
CA MET A 1 -8.67 -90.32 -28.64
C MET A 1 -7.90 -89.30 -27.80
N ASN A 2 -6.86 -89.79 -27.15
CA ASN A 2 -5.64 -89.15 -26.62
C ASN A 2 -5.61 -87.61 -26.49
N PHE A 3 -5.47 -87.10 -25.25
CA PHE A 3 -4.21 -86.62 -24.60
C PHE A 3 -3.58 -85.43 -25.35
N SER A 4 -3.60 -84.21 -24.81
CA SER A 4 -2.56 -83.63 -23.92
C SER A 4 -2.79 -82.10 -23.92
N GLY A 5 -2.48 -81.27 -22.94
CA GLY A 5 -1.91 -81.38 -21.60
C GLY A 5 -2.21 -80.07 -20.86
N GLY A 6 -2.31 -80.14 -19.52
CA GLY A 6 -2.71 -79.01 -18.66
C GLY A 6 -1.56 -78.28 -17.94
N HIS A 7 -1.99 -77.50 -16.94
CA HIS A 7 -1.25 -76.67 -15.96
C HIS A 7 -0.84 -75.29 -16.47
N GLY A 8 -1.02 -74.18 -15.75
CA GLY A 8 -1.45 -73.96 -14.37
C GLY A 8 -1.58 -72.45 -14.11
N MET A 9 -2.15 -72.11 -12.96
CA MET A 9 -2.56 -70.80 -12.44
C MET A 9 -1.61 -69.61 -12.64
N GLU A 10 -2.23 -68.43 -12.83
CA GLU A 10 -1.94 -67.09 -12.25
C GLU A 10 -2.69 -66.09 -13.15
N GLY A 11 -3.82 -65.47 -12.80
CA GLY A 11 -4.15 -64.84 -11.53
C GLY A 11 -4.03 -63.32 -11.66
N ASP A 12 -4.52 -62.70 -12.75
CA ASP A 12 -4.39 -61.24 -12.92
C ASP A 12 -5.64 -60.47 -12.52
N LEU A 13 -5.44 -59.87 -11.35
CA LEU A 13 -6.22 -58.98 -10.49
C LEU A 13 -6.65 -57.66 -11.16
N PHE A 14 -6.65 -57.58 -12.49
CA PHE A 14 -6.85 -56.32 -13.21
C PHE A 14 -8.31 -56.07 -13.66
N ASP A 15 -9.16 -57.10 -13.67
CA ASP A 15 -10.53 -56.98 -14.22
C ASP A 15 -11.64 -56.82 -13.14
N MET A 16 -11.27 -56.80 -11.86
CA MET A 16 -12.21 -56.65 -10.73
C MET A 16 -12.12 -55.28 -10.02
N LEU A 17 -11.44 -54.29 -10.61
CA LEU A 17 -11.38 -52.92 -10.07
C LEU A 17 -11.98 -51.87 -11.01
N SER A 18 -12.71 -52.29 -12.04
CA SER A 18 -13.33 -51.35 -12.99
C SER A 18 -14.85 -51.22 -12.81
N ASN A 19 -15.50 -52.04 -11.97
CA ASN A 19 -16.95 -51.98 -11.87
C ASN A 19 -17.51 -52.42 -10.51
N GLY A 20 -17.72 -51.44 -9.62
CA GLY A 20 -18.77 -51.52 -8.60
C GLY A 20 -18.31 -51.72 -7.15
N GLY A 21 -18.46 -50.64 -6.37
CA GLY A 21 -18.68 -50.69 -4.91
C GLY A 21 -17.41 -50.62 -4.06
N GLY A 22 -17.29 -49.59 -3.23
CA GLY A 22 -16.16 -49.52 -2.29
C GLY A 22 -16.06 -48.22 -1.49
N MET A 23 -16.85 -48.13 -0.43
CA MET A 23 -16.59 -47.25 0.71
C MET A 23 -15.26 -47.67 1.36
N GLY A 24 -14.27 -46.77 1.45
CA GLY A 24 -13.00 -47.05 2.14
C GLY A 24 -11.74 -46.48 1.46
N GLY A 25 -11.72 -45.19 1.17
CA GLY A 25 -10.55 -44.50 0.61
C GLY A 25 -9.55 -44.08 1.69
N PHE A 26 -8.83 -45.04 2.29
CA PHE A 26 -7.72 -44.74 3.21
C PHE A 26 -6.69 -45.88 3.24
N MET A 27 -6.05 -46.17 2.10
CA MET A 27 -4.68 -46.69 1.99
C MET A 27 -4.43 -47.18 0.56
N GLY A 28 -3.26 -46.82 0.01
CA GLY A 28 -2.72 -47.44 -1.20
C GLY A 28 -2.77 -46.56 -2.44
N GLY A 29 -1.77 -45.71 -2.60
CA GLY A 29 -1.54 -44.99 -3.85
C GLY A 29 -0.07 -44.67 -4.01
N SER A 30 0.59 -45.37 -4.93
CA SER A 30 1.97 -45.20 -5.39
C SER A 30 2.22 -43.84 -6.05
N GLY A 31 2.00 -42.75 -5.31
CA GLY A 31 2.29 -41.37 -5.69
C GLY A 31 3.11 -40.61 -4.63
N LEU A 32 3.33 -41.20 -3.45
CA LEU A 32 4.08 -40.57 -2.35
C LEU A 32 5.60 -40.83 -2.42
N LEU A 33 6.03 -41.90 -3.11
CA LEU A 33 7.46 -42.24 -3.25
C LEU A 33 8.15 -41.48 -4.41
N GLY A 34 7.37 -41.01 -5.39
CA GLY A 34 7.87 -40.18 -6.49
C GLY A 34 8.13 -38.72 -6.11
N GLN A 35 7.59 -38.26 -4.98
CA GLN A 35 7.77 -36.89 -4.48
C GLN A 35 8.96 -36.76 -3.50
N MET A 36 9.59 -37.88 -3.13
CA MET A 36 10.72 -37.91 -2.19
C MET A 36 12.10 -38.03 -2.88
N PHE A 37 12.14 -38.31 -4.19
CA PHE A 37 13.36 -38.42 -5.00
C PHE A 37 13.45 -37.41 -6.15
N GLY A 38 12.63 -36.36 -6.12
CA GLY A 38 12.69 -35.23 -7.04
C GLY A 38 13.47 -34.05 -6.46
N GLY A 39 14.73 -34.30 -6.05
CA GLY A 39 15.68 -33.29 -5.58
C GLY A 39 16.15 -32.35 -6.69
N GLY A 40 15.22 -31.77 -7.43
CA GLY A 40 15.50 -30.60 -8.25
C GLY A 40 15.81 -29.46 -7.28
N SER A 41 17.10 -29.17 -7.10
CA SER A 41 17.57 -27.91 -6.54
C SER A 41 16.95 -26.79 -7.37
N ARG A 42 15.73 -26.36 -7.02
CA ARG A 42 15.16 -25.10 -7.51
C ARG A 42 16.17 -24.08 -7.06
N ARG A 43 16.95 -23.56 -8.03
CA ARG A 43 17.85 -22.43 -7.81
C ARG A 43 17.04 -21.40 -7.06
N ARG A 44 17.42 -21.16 -5.81
CA ARG A 44 16.72 -20.20 -4.97
C ARG A 44 16.95 -18.85 -5.65
N LYS A 45 15.87 -18.22 -6.10
CA LYS A 45 15.91 -16.83 -6.56
C LYS A 45 15.86 -15.95 -5.32
N GLY A 46 16.66 -14.91 -5.32
CA GLY A 46 16.69 -13.89 -4.28
C GLY A 46 15.36 -13.16 -4.20
N GLU A 47 15.12 -12.53 -3.06
CA GLU A 47 13.87 -11.82 -2.79
C GLU A 47 13.71 -10.60 -3.72
N THR A 48 12.46 -10.34 -4.11
CA THR A 48 12.12 -9.19 -4.95
C THR A 48 11.95 -7.94 -4.09
N THR A 49 12.71 -6.90 -4.40
CA THR A 49 12.64 -5.61 -3.67
C THR A 49 11.63 -4.69 -4.35
N VAL A 50 10.67 -4.16 -3.59
CA VAL A 50 9.68 -3.21 -4.09
C VAL A 50 10.04 -1.80 -3.61
N GLN A 51 10.15 -0.84 -4.52
CA GLN A 51 10.45 0.57 -4.18
C GLN A 51 9.43 1.52 -4.81
N PRO A 52 8.95 2.55 -4.09
CA PRO A 52 8.05 3.54 -4.66
C PRO A 52 8.80 4.52 -5.58
N LEU A 53 8.26 4.76 -6.76
CA LEU A 53 8.71 5.79 -7.70
C LEU A 53 7.76 6.98 -7.63
N ASN A 54 8.15 8.02 -6.90
CA ASN A 54 7.34 9.22 -6.75
C ASN A 54 7.41 10.12 -7.99
N VAL A 55 6.29 10.31 -8.66
CA VAL A 55 6.16 11.09 -9.90
C VAL A 55 5.09 12.18 -9.75
N THR A 56 5.30 13.33 -10.40
CA THR A 56 4.29 14.40 -10.40
C THR A 56 3.24 14.16 -11.49
N LEU A 57 2.11 14.89 -11.44
CA LEU A 57 1.08 14.80 -12.47
C LEU A 57 1.58 15.31 -13.83
N GLU A 58 2.44 16.32 -13.85
CA GLU A 58 3.07 16.85 -15.07
C GLU A 58 4.02 15.84 -15.70
N ASP A 59 4.80 15.13 -14.88
CA ASP A 59 5.68 14.04 -15.34
C ASP A 59 4.85 12.91 -15.97
N LEU A 60 3.69 12.57 -15.36
CA LEU A 60 2.75 11.58 -15.89
C LEU A 60 1.97 12.06 -17.12
N TYR A 61 1.86 13.38 -17.32
CA TYR A 61 1.17 13.96 -18.47
C TYR A 61 2.09 14.06 -19.69
N ASN A 62 3.30 14.61 -19.50
CA ASN A 62 4.24 14.87 -20.60
C ASN A 62 5.16 13.66 -20.88
N GLY A 63 5.27 12.74 -19.92
CA GLY A 63 6.28 11.68 -19.94
C GLY A 63 7.64 12.22 -19.50
N LYS A 64 8.43 11.39 -18.83
CA LYS A 64 9.74 11.76 -18.32
C LYS A 64 10.65 10.56 -18.23
N THR A 65 11.92 10.77 -18.53
CA THR A 65 12.96 9.79 -18.24
C THR A 65 13.70 10.26 -16.99
N SER A 66 13.64 9.46 -15.92
CA SER A 66 14.26 9.77 -14.64
C SER A 66 15.38 8.78 -14.34
N LYS A 67 16.51 9.28 -13.83
CA LYS A 67 17.65 8.46 -13.40
C LYS A 67 17.49 8.19 -11.91
N LEU A 68 17.26 6.94 -11.55
CA LEU A 68 17.14 6.49 -10.16
C LEU A 68 18.43 5.80 -9.72
N GLN A 69 18.97 6.20 -8.57
CA GLN A 69 20.10 5.53 -7.96
C GLN A 69 19.60 4.36 -7.10
N LEU A 70 19.86 3.14 -7.55
CA LEU A 70 19.58 1.92 -6.81
C LEU A 70 20.82 1.52 -6.01
N THR A 71 20.67 1.32 -4.71
CA THR A 71 21.70 0.71 -3.87
C THR A 71 21.35 -0.76 -3.66
N LYS A 72 22.25 -1.66 -4.05
CA LYS A 72 22.06 -3.11 -3.92
C LYS A 72 23.31 -3.79 -3.37
N LYS A 73 23.14 -4.98 -2.80
CA LYS A 73 24.25 -5.88 -2.48
C LYS A 73 24.66 -6.62 -3.75
N ALA A 74 25.91 -6.49 -4.15
CA ALA A 74 26.49 -7.22 -5.27
C ALA A 74 27.59 -8.17 -4.77
N LEU A 75 27.84 -9.25 -5.51
CA LEU A 75 28.99 -10.11 -5.21
C LEU A 75 30.30 -9.30 -5.31
N CYS A 76 31.21 -9.54 -4.37
CA CYS A 76 32.48 -8.83 -4.35
C CYS A 76 33.30 -9.19 -5.60
N LYS A 77 33.50 -8.24 -6.52
CA LYS A 77 34.26 -8.43 -7.77
C LYS A 77 35.70 -8.89 -7.55
N THR A 78 36.31 -8.54 -6.41
CA THR A 78 37.69 -8.93 -6.08
C THR A 78 37.84 -10.41 -5.72
N CYS A 79 36.80 -11.04 -5.15
CA CYS A 79 36.86 -12.44 -4.71
C CYS A 79 35.73 -13.31 -5.28
N ASN A 80 34.92 -12.78 -6.20
CA ASN A 80 33.76 -13.44 -6.83
C ASN A 80 32.84 -14.15 -5.83
N GLY A 81 32.57 -13.53 -4.68
CA GLY A 81 31.69 -14.11 -3.66
C GLY A 81 32.33 -15.20 -2.79
N VAL A 82 33.62 -15.46 -2.91
CA VAL A 82 34.34 -16.46 -2.07
C VAL A 82 34.65 -15.90 -0.68
N GLY A 83 34.91 -14.59 -0.55
CA GLY A 83 35.21 -13.91 0.73
C GLY A 83 36.69 -13.87 1.10
N GLY A 84 37.54 -14.61 0.40
CA GLY A 84 38.99 -14.66 0.60
C GLY A 84 39.74 -14.99 -0.68
N LYS A 85 41.03 -15.28 -0.58
CA LYS A 85 41.82 -15.82 -1.70
C LYS A 85 41.25 -17.18 -2.15
N PRO A 86 41.35 -17.55 -3.44
CA PRO A 86 40.94 -18.87 -3.91
C PRO A 86 41.60 -19.97 -3.07
N GLY A 87 40.81 -20.94 -2.59
CA GLY A 87 41.31 -22.05 -1.75
C GLY A 87 41.59 -21.70 -0.27
N SER A 88 41.41 -20.44 0.15
CA SER A 88 41.60 -20.06 1.57
C SER A 88 40.39 -20.31 2.47
N VAL A 89 39.26 -20.69 1.87
CA VAL A 89 38.01 -20.97 2.58
C VAL A 89 38.06 -22.41 3.10
N LYS A 90 37.98 -22.56 4.42
CA LYS A 90 37.96 -23.86 5.10
C LYS A 90 36.58 -24.08 5.71
N ARG A 91 36.11 -25.34 5.75
CA ARG A 91 34.88 -25.69 6.45
C ARG A 91 35.09 -25.45 7.95
N CYS A 92 34.15 -24.78 8.61
CA CYS A 92 34.25 -24.52 10.04
C CYS A 92 34.27 -25.86 10.80
N GLU A 93 35.29 -26.08 11.62
CA GLU A 93 35.48 -27.33 12.36
C GLU A 93 34.44 -27.50 13.48
N TYR A 94 34.07 -26.40 14.15
CA TYR A 94 33.13 -26.39 15.28
C TYR A 94 31.70 -26.75 14.86
N CYS A 95 31.15 -26.09 13.83
CA CYS A 95 29.82 -26.40 13.33
C CYS A 95 29.81 -27.43 12.19
N ARG A 96 30.98 -27.92 11.77
CA ARG A 96 31.15 -28.81 10.62
C ARG A 96 30.38 -28.32 9.39
N GLY A 97 30.48 -27.03 9.05
CA GLY A 97 29.81 -26.46 7.88
C GLY A 97 28.31 -26.15 8.02
N SER A 98 27.68 -26.45 9.17
CA SER A 98 26.24 -26.20 9.35
C SER A 98 25.91 -24.74 9.70
N GLY A 99 26.90 -23.93 10.08
CA GLY A 99 26.72 -22.54 10.51
C GLY A 99 26.00 -22.38 11.85
N ARG A 100 25.49 -23.46 12.46
CA ARG A 100 24.72 -23.45 13.70
C ARG A 100 25.24 -24.52 14.64
N VAL A 101 25.10 -24.29 15.94
CA VAL A 101 25.43 -25.24 17.01
C VAL A 101 24.24 -25.36 17.95
N PHE A 102 23.98 -26.55 18.47
CA PHE A 102 22.89 -26.77 19.41
C PHE A 102 23.36 -26.47 20.83
N ALA A 103 22.79 -25.42 21.43
CA ALA A 103 23.01 -25.09 22.83
C ALA A 103 21.83 -25.63 23.65
N THR A 104 22.12 -26.34 24.73
CA THR A 104 21.08 -26.84 25.63
C THR A 104 20.74 -25.74 26.63
N ARG A 105 19.51 -25.22 26.61
CA ARG A 105 19.02 -24.22 27.55
C ARG A 105 17.97 -24.83 28.46
N GLN A 106 18.12 -24.63 29.76
CA GLN A 106 17.11 -25.04 30.74
C GLN A 106 16.02 -23.97 30.78
N ILE A 107 14.78 -24.37 30.51
CA ILE A 107 13.62 -23.46 30.42
C ILE A 107 12.68 -23.65 31.62
N GLY A 108 12.95 -24.65 32.46
CA GLY A 108 12.26 -24.87 33.70
C GLY A 108 12.90 -25.98 34.53
N PRO A 109 12.39 -26.22 35.75
CA PRO A 109 12.80 -27.37 36.57
C PRO A 109 12.60 -28.66 35.77
N GLY A 110 13.68 -29.40 35.52
CA GLY A 110 13.63 -30.69 34.79
C GLY A 110 13.44 -30.64 33.27
N MET A 111 13.27 -29.46 32.65
CA MET A 111 13.09 -29.34 31.19
C MET A 111 14.28 -28.68 30.50
N LEU A 112 14.99 -29.47 29.70
CA LEU A 112 16.08 -29.04 28.82
C LEU A 112 15.59 -28.97 27.37
N GLN A 113 15.74 -27.82 26.71
CA GLN A 113 15.50 -27.68 25.28
C GLN A 113 16.82 -27.46 24.55
N GLN A 114 17.00 -28.14 23.42
CA GLN A 114 18.09 -27.85 22.50
C GLN A 114 17.66 -26.72 21.55
N ILE A 115 18.36 -25.59 21.63
CA ILE A 115 18.13 -24.43 20.77
C ILE A 115 19.29 -24.33 19.77
N ALA A 116 18.96 -24.27 18.49
CA ALA A 116 19.95 -24.01 17.44
C ALA A 116 20.40 -22.54 17.51
N THR A 117 21.64 -22.32 17.91
CA THR A 117 22.28 -21.00 17.99
C THR A 117 23.27 -20.82 16.83
N GLN A 118 23.53 -19.58 16.42
CA GLN A 118 24.55 -19.29 15.41
C GLN A 118 25.93 -19.74 15.92
N CYS A 119 26.75 -20.37 15.07
CA CYS A 119 28.10 -20.74 15.47
C CYS A 119 28.97 -19.49 15.61
N ASP A 120 29.56 -19.28 16.78
CA ASP A 120 30.39 -18.09 17.08
C ASP A 120 31.66 -18.04 16.20
N HIS A 121 32.27 -19.19 15.90
CA HIS A 121 33.51 -19.27 15.14
C HIS A 121 33.39 -18.90 13.66
N CYS A 122 32.24 -19.16 13.03
CA CYS A 122 31.99 -18.81 11.63
C CYS A 122 30.89 -17.75 11.46
N SER A 123 30.37 -17.22 12.57
CA SER A 123 29.23 -16.29 12.61
C SER A 123 28.11 -16.69 11.66
N GLY A 124 27.73 -17.97 11.64
CA GLY A 124 26.65 -18.47 10.77
C GLY A 124 27.05 -18.86 9.35
N GLY A 125 28.24 -18.51 8.87
CA GLY A 125 28.66 -18.74 7.48
C GLY A 125 29.04 -20.18 7.12
N GLY A 126 29.17 -21.09 8.11
CA GLY A 126 29.61 -22.48 7.92
C GLY A 126 31.08 -22.65 7.51
N GLU A 127 31.73 -21.57 7.10
CA GLU A 127 33.09 -21.55 6.61
C GLU A 127 33.92 -20.53 7.40
N THR A 128 35.21 -20.81 7.54
CA THR A 128 36.19 -19.96 8.23
C THR A 128 37.30 -19.59 7.26
N ILE A 129 37.74 -18.34 7.34
CA ILE A 129 38.82 -17.79 6.51
C ILE A 129 39.85 -17.16 7.45
N ASP A 130 41.10 -17.59 7.33
CA ASP A 130 42.23 -17.03 8.06
C ASP A 130 42.33 -15.52 7.79
N ASP A 131 42.57 -14.72 8.84
CA ASP A 131 42.52 -13.24 8.75
C ASP A 131 43.43 -12.66 7.66
N ALA A 132 44.63 -13.25 7.49
CA ALA A 132 45.58 -12.84 6.46
C ALA A 132 45.10 -13.09 5.02
N ASN A 133 44.13 -13.98 4.83
CA ASN A 133 43.60 -14.38 3.54
C ASN A 133 42.19 -13.84 3.25
N ARG A 134 41.60 -13.10 4.19
CA ARG A 134 40.33 -12.41 3.98
C ARG A 134 40.45 -11.38 2.86
N CYS A 135 39.40 -11.28 2.05
CA CYS A 135 39.34 -10.27 1.00
C CYS A 135 39.34 -8.88 1.65
N LYS A 136 40.26 -8.00 1.23
CA LYS A 136 40.37 -6.64 1.78
C LYS A 136 39.11 -5.79 1.51
N THR A 137 38.44 -6.01 0.38
CA THR A 137 37.27 -5.23 -0.06
C THR A 137 36.00 -5.57 0.70
N CYS A 138 35.69 -6.87 0.86
CA CYS A 138 34.46 -7.31 1.55
C CYS A 138 34.70 -7.79 2.98
N GLN A 139 35.96 -7.88 3.43
CA GLN A 139 36.35 -8.33 4.77
C GLN A 139 35.76 -9.70 5.15
N GLY A 140 35.65 -10.62 4.18
CA GLY A 140 35.05 -11.94 4.39
C GLY A 140 33.53 -12.01 4.20
N ARG A 141 32.83 -10.88 4.02
CA ARG A 141 31.36 -10.84 3.86
C ARG A 141 30.86 -11.33 2.50
N LYS A 142 31.74 -11.62 1.53
CA LYS A 142 31.45 -12.11 0.16
C LYS A 142 30.69 -11.12 -0.75
N THR A 143 29.92 -10.20 -0.19
CA THR A 143 29.16 -9.15 -0.91
C THR A 143 29.68 -7.75 -0.57
N VAL A 144 29.41 -6.78 -1.44
CA VAL A 144 29.68 -5.34 -1.24
C VAL A 144 28.44 -4.54 -1.63
N GLN A 145 28.24 -3.36 -1.05
CA GLN A 145 27.20 -2.44 -1.51
C GLN A 145 27.66 -1.77 -2.82
N GLU A 146 26.83 -1.86 -3.86
CA GLU A 146 27.04 -1.23 -5.16
C GLU A 146 25.90 -0.25 -5.43
N MET A 147 26.25 0.96 -5.87
CA MET A 147 25.30 1.96 -6.33
C MET A 147 25.24 1.91 -7.85
N LYS A 148 24.06 1.64 -8.40
CA LYS A 148 23.81 1.59 -9.84
C LYS A 148 22.77 2.62 -10.22
N ILE A 149 23.05 3.43 -11.23
CA ILE A 149 22.08 4.36 -11.79
C ILE A 149 21.27 3.61 -12.85
N ILE A 150 19.97 3.55 -12.66
CA ILE A 150 19.01 2.94 -13.59
C ILE A 150 18.17 4.04 -14.21
N GLU A 151 17.98 3.96 -15.52
CA GLU A 151 17.12 4.88 -16.25
C GLU A 151 15.70 4.33 -16.31
N VAL A 152 14.76 5.08 -15.76
CA VAL A 152 13.34 4.72 -15.68
C VAL A 152 12.55 5.65 -16.59
N LYS A 153 11.92 5.06 -17.62
CA LYS A 153 11.04 5.80 -18.52
C LYS A 153 9.62 5.78 -17.98
N VAL A 154 9.13 6.95 -17.57
CA VAL A 154 7.74 7.19 -17.19
C VAL A 154 6.98 7.62 -18.44
N GLU A 155 6.07 6.76 -18.90
CA GLU A 155 5.28 7.01 -20.10
C GLU A 155 4.07 7.91 -19.81
N PRO A 156 3.65 8.76 -20.76
CA PRO A 156 2.42 9.51 -20.65
C PRO A 156 1.22 8.61 -20.34
N GLY A 157 0.47 8.96 -19.31
CA GLY A 157 -0.76 8.26 -18.94
C GLY A 157 -0.56 7.03 -18.06
N MET A 158 0.68 6.72 -17.64
CA MET A 158 0.95 5.66 -16.66
C MET A 158 0.03 5.79 -15.44
N ARG A 159 -0.47 4.65 -14.96
CA ARG A 159 -1.45 4.59 -13.88
C ARG A 159 -0.76 4.54 -12.52
N GLU A 160 -1.47 4.98 -11.50
CA GLU A 160 -1.01 4.78 -10.13
C GLU A 160 -0.89 3.28 -9.82
N ASN A 161 0.11 2.91 -9.02
CA ASN A 161 0.46 1.54 -8.66
C ASN A 161 0.92 0.66 -9.84
N GLN A 162 1.13 1.23 -11.03
CA GLN A 162 1.74 0.49 -12.13
C GLN A 162 3.17 0.06 -11.76
N LYS A 163 3.51 -1.18 -12.08
CA LYS A 163 4.80 -1.80 -11.76
C LYS A 163 5.75 -1.73 -12.95
N ILE A 164 6.99 -1.33 -12.69
CA ILE A 164 8.10 -1.37 -13.63
C ILE A 164 9.13 -2.33 -13.06
N VAL A 165 9.41 -3.42 -13.78
CA VAL A 165 10.26 -4.53 -13.27
C VAL A 165 11.65 -4.44 -13.89
N PHE A 166 12.67 -4.44 -13.04
CA PHE A 166 14.08 -4.57 -13.40
C PHE A 166 14.57 -5.96 -12.99
N TYR A 167 14.66 -6.85 -13.97
CA TYR A 167 15.02 -8.24 -13.73
C TYR A 167 16.47 -8.40 -13.29
N GLY A 168 16.72 -9.20 -12.25
CA GLY A 168 18.07 -9.51 -11.75
C GLY A 168 18.82 -8.32 -11.12
N GLU A 169 18.13 -7.21 -10.88
CA GLU A 169 18.70 -6.03 -10.21
C GLU A 169 18.55 -6.05 -8.68
N GLY A 170 17.97 -7.13 -8.12
CA GLY A 170 17.87 -7.32 -6.68
C GLY A 170 19.20 -7.57 -5.99
N ASP A 171 19.15 -7.74 -4.66
CA ASP A 171 20.31 -8.10 -3.86
C ASP A 171 20.86 -9.47 -4.27
N GLN A 172 22.17 -9.55 -4.42
CA GLN A 172 22.90 -10.77 -4.76
C GLN A 172 23.43 -11.44 -3.50
N GLU A 173 23.29 -12.77 -3.46
CA GLU A 173 23.88 -13.61 -2.43
C GLU A 173 24.69 -14.73 -3.08
N PRO A 174 25.81 -15.18 -2.47
CA PRO A 174 26.62 -16.27 -3.02
C PRO A 174 25.79 -17.55 -3.21
N GLY A 175 25.74 -18.06 -4.45
CA GLY A 175 25.02 -19.30 -4.79
C GLY A 175 23.52 -19.15 -5.01
N ILE A 176 22.98 -17.92 -4.99
CA ILE A 176 21.57 -17.60 -5.19
C ILE A 176 21.46 -16.66 -6.40
N GLU A 177 20.50 -16.93 -7.29
CA GLU A 177 20.26 -16.02 -8.44
C GLU A 177 19.59 -14.74 -7.94
N PRO A 178 19.99 -13.53 -8.38
CA PRO A 178 19.41 -12.30 -7.86
C PRO A 178 17.91 -12.20 -8.09
N GLY A 179 17.23 -11.58 -7.12
CA GLY A 179 15.83 -11.18 -7.25
C GLY A 179 15.63 -10.04 -8.26
N ASP A 180 14.38 -9.60 -8.38
CA ASP A 180 14.03 -8.45 -9.24
C ASP A 180 13.85 -7.19 -8.38
N VAL A 181 13.97 -6.02 -9.01
CA VAL A 181 13.55 -4.75 -8.40
C VAL A 181 12.30 -4.27 -9.09
N VAL A 182 11.23 -4.08 -8.32
CA VAL A 182 9.94 -3.60 -8.81
C VAL A 182 9.73 -2.18 -8.35
N LEU A 183 9.76 -1.24 -9.28
CA LEU A 183 9.36 0.14 -9.01
C LEU A 183 7.84 0.26 -9.14
N VAL A 184 7.20 0.83 -8.11
CA VAL A 184 5.75 1.07 -8.11
C VAL A 184 5.51 2.56 -8.27
N VAL A 185 4.84 2.94 -9.34
CA VAL A 185 4.53 4.35 -9.62
C VAL A 185 3.59 4.90 -8.54
N LYS A 186 4.02 5.97 -7.87
CA LYS A 186 3.25 6.70 -6.87
C LYS A 186 3.10 8.15 -7.29
N THR A 187 1.85 8.60 -7.44
CA THR A 187 1.54 9.97 -7.84
C THR A 187 1.66 10.89 -6.63
N LYS A 188 2.45 11.95 -6.75
CA LYS A 188 2.51 13.01 -5.73
C LYS A 188 1.20 13.79 -5.73
N PRO A 189 0.67 14.17 -4.56
CA PRO A 189 -0.41 15.13 -4.47
C PRO A 189 -0.08 16.41 -5.24
N HIS A 190 -1.07 17.00 -5.89
CA HIS A 190 -0.95 18.24 -6.63
C HIS A 190 -1.95 19.26 -6.08
N ASP A 191 -1.55 20.53 -6.01
CA ASP A 191 -2.32 21.59 -5.34
C ASP A 191 -3.66 21.90 -6.02
N ILE A 192 -3.68 21.90 -7.36
CA ILE A 192 -4.85 22.27 -8.17
C ILE A 192 -5.65 21.05 -8.68
N PHE A 193 -4.96 20.02 -9.19
CA PHE A 193 -5.59 18.89 -9.89
C PHE A 193 -5.63 17.64 -9.01
N GLU A 194 -6.79 16.99 -8.98
CA GLU A 194 -6.98 15.66 -8.40
C GLU A 194 -7.22 14.67 -9.55
N ARG A 195 -6.34 13.68 -9.74
CA ARG A 195 -6.48 12.67 -10.80
C ARG A 195 -7.37 11.52 -10.34
N LYS A 196 -8.35 11.14 -11.16
CA LYS A 196 -9.12 9.90 -11.00
C LYS A 196 -9.14 9.14 -12.33
N GLY A 197 -8.35 8.08 -12.41
CA GLY A 197 -8.20 7.31 -13.65
C GLY A 197 -7.55 8.14 -14.77
N GLU A 198 -8.31 8.37 -15.84
CA GLU A 198 -7.90 9.17 -17.00
C GLU A 198 -8.37 10.63 -16.89
N ASP A 199 -9.20 10.94 -15.89
CA ASP A 199 -9.81 12.25 -15.73
C ASP A 199 -9.13 13.07 -14.62
N LEU A 200 -9.26 14.39 -14.74
CA LEU A 200 -8.76 15.36 -13.77
C LEU A 200 -9.94 16.10 -13.13
N PHE A 201 -9.81 16.44 -11.87
CA PHE A 201 -10.80 17.18 -11.10
C PHE A 201 -10.16 18.43 -10.50
N ILE A 202 -10.89 19.54 -10.54
CA ILE A 202 -10.55 20.78 -9.85
C ILE A 202 -11.72 21.14 -8.95
N LYS A 203 -11.43 21.39 -7.67
CA LYS A 203 -12.39 21.98 -6.74
C LYS A 203 -12.20 23.48 -6.79
N LYS A 204 -13.20 24.20 -7.30
CA LYS A 204 -13.13 25.64 -7.48
C LYS A 204 -14.18 26.33 -6.61
N THR A 205 -13.72 27.14 -5.68
CA THR A 205 -14.59 28.03 -4.92
C THR A 205 -14.81 29.33 -5.70
N ILE A 206 -16.08 29.72 -5.86
CA ILE A 206 -16.53 30.95 -6.52
C ILE A 206 -17.48 31.72 -5.62
N THR A 207 -17.59 33.04 -5.81
CA THR A 207 -18.54 33.86 -5.06
C THR A 207 -19.95 33.73 -5.64
N LEU A 208 -20.99 34.05 -4.86
CA LEU A 208 -22.37 34.09 -5.36
C LEU A 208 -22.52 34.99 -6.60
N LYS A 209 -21.83 36.14 -6.64
CA LYS A 209 -21.80 37.02 -7.82
C LYS A 209 -21.25 36.31 -9.05
N GLN A 210 -20.14 35.59 -8.91
CA GLN A 210 -19.55 34.81 -10.01
C GLN A 210 -20.44 33.65 -10.45
N ALA A 211 -21.14 33.02 -9.50
CA ALA A 211 -22.07 31.93 -9.78
C ALA A 211 -23.32 32.39 -10.55
N LEU A 212 -23.79 33.63 -10.33
CA LEU A 212 -24.98 34.20 -10.98
C LEU A 212 -24.68 35.01 -12.25
N CYS A 213 -23.56 35.74 -12.27
CA CYS A 213 -23.23 36.67 -13.36
C CYS A 213 -22.09 36.17 -14.26
N GLY A 214 -21.65 34.93 -14.07
CA GLY A 214 -20.52 34.34 -14.77
C GLY A 214 -19.16 34.84 -14.24
N PHE A 215 -18.11 34.18 -14.70
CA PHE A 215 -16.74 34.56 -14.39
C PHE A 215 -15.79 34.15 -15.52
N ALA A 216 -14.57 34.67 -15.49
CA ALA A 216 -13.46 34.19 -16.28
C ALA A 216 -12.22 34.08 -15.39
N TYR A 217 -11.48 32.99 -15.51
CA TYR A 217 -10.18 32.83 -14.87
C TYR A 217 -9.28 31.90 -15.68
N THR A 218 -7.97 32.07 -15.50
CA THR A 218 -6.97 31.26 -16.19
C THR A 218 -6.40 30.22 -15.24
N ILE A 219 -6.25 28.98 -15.71
CA ILE A 219 -5.51 27.92 -15.03
C ILE A 219 -4.33 27.47 -15.87
N LYS A 220 -3.20 27.22 -15.21
CA LYS A 220 -2.06 26.58 -15.86
C LYS A 220 -2.28 25.08 -15.88
N HIS A 221 -2.35 24.50 -17.06
CA HIS A 221 -2.56 23.07 -17.26
C HIS A 221 -1.25 22.27 -17.15
N LEU A 222 -1.33 20.95 -17.02
CA LEU A 222 -0.17 20.05 -16.85
C LEU A 222 0.82 20.03 -18.04
N ASN A 223 0.40 20.53 -19.20
CA ASN A 223 1.26 20.72 -20.39
C ASN A 223 1.96 22.09 -20.41
N GLY A 224 1.82 22.88 -19.34
CA GLY A 224 2.37 24.23 -19.23
C GLY A 224 1.59 25.30 -19.97
N LYS A 225 0.50 24.96 -20.69
CA LYS A 225 -0.35 25.93 -21.39
C LYS A 225 -1.43 26.46 -20.46
N ASP A 226 -1.79 27.71 -20.67
CA ASP A 226 -2.88 28.36 -19.97
C ASP A 226 -4.23 28.00 -20.61
N ILE A 227 -5.20 27.66 -19.77
CA ILE A 227 -6.59 27.42 -20.17
C ILE A 227 -7.44 28.53 -19.54
N LEU A 228 -8.09 29.32 -20.40
CA LEU A 228 -9.12 30.26 -19.99
C LEU A 228 -10.41 29.49 -19.73
N VAL A 229 -10.84 29.45 -18.48
CA VAL A 229 -12.12 28.90 -18.07
C VAL A 229 -13.08 30.06 -17.90
N ASN A 230 -14.12 30.09 -18.73
CA ASN A 230 -15.17 31.09 -18.67
C ASN A 230 -16.56 30.45 -18.53
N THR A 231 -17.48 31.21 -17.96
CA THR A 231 -18.91 30.89 -17.98
C THR A 231 -19.66 32.10 -18.51
N LEU A 232 -20.72 31.85 -19.27
CA LEU A 232 -21.60 32.91 -19.75
C LEU A 232 -22.40 33.49 -18.58
N SER A 233 -22.67 34.79 -18.62
CA SER A 233 -23.38 35.49 -17.55
C SER A 233 -24.83 35.04 -17.34
N GLU A 234 -25.40 34.32 -18.31
CA GLU A 234 -26.76 33.78 -18.26
C GLU A 234 -26.82 32.38 -17.64
N GLU A 235 -25.67 31.74 -17.42
CA GLU A 235 -25.60 30.37 -16.93
C GLU A 235 -25.29 30.32 -15.43
N VAL A 236 -26.31 30.00 -14.64
CA VAL A 236 -26.16 29.90 -13.18
C VAL A 236 -25.42 28.61 -12.80
N ILE A 237 -24.37 28.76 -12.00
CA ILE A 237 -23.64 27.65 -11.40
C ILE A 237 -24.23 27.37 -10.02
N LYS A 238 -24.76 26.17 -9.83
CA LYS A 238 -25.28 25.73 -8.53
C LYS A 238 -24.12 25.28 -7.62
N PRO A 239 -24.27 25.40 -6.29
CA PRO A 239 -23.36 24.74 -5.35
C PRO A 239 -23.22 23.26 -5.66
N GLU A 240 -22.01 22.72 -5.52
CA GLU A 240 -21.63 21.33 -5.80
C GLU A 240 -21.86 20.85 -7.24
N SER A 241 -22.24 21.76 -8.15
CA SER A 241 -22.41 21.41 -9.55
C SER A 241 -21.08 21.09 -10.22
N VAL A 242 -21.14 20.18 -11.20
CA VAL A 242 -19.99 19.74 -11.96
C VAL A 242 -20.09 20.24 -13.40
N ARG A 243 -19.04 20.88 -13.89
CA ARG A 243 -18.86 21.22 -15.31
C ARG A 243 -17.69 20.46 -15.90
N VAL A 244 -17.69 20.27 -17.21
CA VAL A 244 -16.67 19.46 -17.90
C VAL A 244 -16.03 20.24 -19.05
N ALA A 245 -14.71 20.19 -19.11
CA ALA A 245 -13.93 20.52 -20.29
C ALA A 245 -13.45 19.21 -20.94
N TYR A 246 -14.03 18.89 -22.09
CA TYR A 246 -13.75 17.64 -22.80
C TYR A 246 -12.31 17.60 -23.34
N ASN A 247 -11.70 16.40 -23.32
CA ASN A 247 -10.34 16.15 -23.84
C ASN A 247 -9.23 16.99 -23.17
N LYS A 248 -9.44 17.41 -21.92
CA LYS A 248 -8.46 18.16 -21.10
C LYS A 248 -8.02 17.39 -19.84
N GLY A 249 -8.29 16.09 -19.77
CA GLY A 249 -7.82 15.20 -18.69
C GLY A 249 -6.42 14.63 -18.96
N MET A 250 -6.11 13.51 -18.33
CA MET A 250 -4.83 12.82 -18.52
C MET A 250 -4.76 12.10 -19.87
N PRO A 251 -3.57 11.96 -20.48
CA PRO A 251 -3.38 11.13 -21.67
C PRO A 251 -3.72 9.67 -21.39
N LYS A 252 -4.34 9.00 -22.36
CA LYS A 252 -4.65 7.57 -22.28
C LYS A 252 -3.42 6.75 -22.65
N GLN A 253 -2.99 5.87 -21.73
CA GLN A 253 -1.82 5.03 -21.95
C GLN A 253 -1.96 4.19 -23.22
N GLY A 254 -0.92 4.19 -24.06
CA GLY A 254 -0.90 3.44 -25.32
C GLY A 254 -1.79 4.02 -26.43
N LYS A 255 -2.48 5.15 -26.22
CA LYS A 255 -3.34 5.79 -27.23
C LYS A 255 -2.91 7.25 -27.44
N PRO A 256 -1.92 7.52 -28.31
CA PRO A 256 -1.46 8.87 -28.58
C PRO A 256 -2.61 9.80 -29.02
N GLY A 257 -2.65 11.01 -28.48
CA GLY A 257 -3.64 12.03 -28.82
C GLY A 257 -5.03 11.84 -28.19
N GLN A 258 -5.28 10.74 -27.46
CA GLN A 258 -6.50 10.58 -26.68
C GLN A 258 -6.28 11.01 -25.23
N PHE A 259 -7.20 11.81 -24.72
CA PHE A 259 -7.17 12.35 -23.37
C PHE A 259 -8.49 12.02 -22.66
N GLY A 260 -8.46 11.98 -21.32
CA GLY A 260 -9.68 12.04 -20.52
C GLY A 260 -10.25 13.46 -20.48
N ASN A 261 -11.12 13.71 -19.51
CA ASN A 261 -11.81 14.97 -19.31
C ASN A 261 -11.31 15.71 -18.07
N LEU A 262 -11.53 17.02 -18.04
CA LEU A 262 -11.29 17.86 -16.87
C LEU A 262 -12.64 18.29 -16.28
N TYR A 263 -12.90 17.89 -15.05
CA TYR A 263 -14.10 18.21 -14.30
C TYR A 263 -13.84 19.34 -13.31
N PHE A 264 -14.76 20.29 -13.27
CA PHE A 264 -14.77 21.40 -12.32
C PHE A 264 -15.92 21.19 -11.34
N VAL A 265 -15.59 20.99 -10.07
CA VAL A 265 -16.57 20.91 -8.98
C VAL A 265 -16.62 22.28 -8.33
N PHE A 266 -17.77 22.94 -8.39
CA PHE A 266 -17.92 24.31 -7.91
C PHE A 266 -18.50 24.37 -6.49
N ASN A 267 -17.81 25.09 -5.62
CA ASN A 267 -18.33 25.49 -4.31
C ASN A 267 -18.68 26.97 -4.35
N VAL A 268 -19.90 27.32 -3.93
CA VAL A 268 -20.34 28.73 -3.94
C VAL A 268 -20.26 29.30 -2.54
N THR A 269 -19.45 30.34 -2.37
CA THR A 269 -19.37 31.11 -1.13
C THR A 269 -20.43 32.20 -1.16
N PHE A 270 -21.37 32.10 -0.22
CA PHE A 270 -22.38 33.12 0.01
C PHE A 270 -21.79 34.30 0.79
N PRO A 271 -22.33 35.52 0.58
CA PRO A 271 -21.93 36.67 1.38
C PRO A 271 -22.32 36.48 2.86
N PRO A 272 -21.64 37.18 3.79
CA PRO A 272 -21.94 37.08 5.21
C PRO A 272 -23.34 37.64 5.55
N THR A 273 -23.81 37.33 6.75
CA THR A 273 -25.05 37.92 7.28
C THR A 273 -24.93 39.45 7.29
N HIS A 274 -26.01 40.14 6.92
CA HIS A 274 -26.04 41.62 6.81
C HIS A 274 -25.01 42.22 5.83
N PHE A 275 -24.68 41.53 4.73
CA PHE A 275 -23.72 42.04 3.74
C PHE A 275 -24.17 43.30 2.98
N LEU A 276 -25.46 43.67 3.04
CA LEU A 276 -25.96 44.92 2.48
C LEU A 276 -26.22 45.92 3.60
N GLU A 277 -25.74 47.15 3.41
CA GLU A 277 -25.78 48.23 4.40
C GLU A 277 -27.20 48.68 4.77
N ASN A 278 -28.14 48.64 3.81
CA ASN A 278 -29.47 49.23 3.94
C ASN A 278 -30.58 48.24 3.51
N GLU A 279 -31.73 48.30 4.17
CA GLU A 279 -32.93 47.52 3.83
C GLU A 279 -33.43 47.77 2.40
N GLN A 280 -33.22 48.97 1.86
CA GLN A 280 -33.59 49.32 0.49
C GLN A 280 -32.87 48.45 -0.56
N ARG A 281 -31.58 48.15 -0.36
CA ARG A 281 -30.82 47.28 -1.27
C ARG A 281 -31.31 45.83 -1.23
N TYR A 282 -31.84 45.38 -0.09
CA TYR A 282 -32.50 44.07 -0.02
C TYR A 282 -33.79 44.04 -0.86
N LYS A 283 -34.57 45.14 -0.90
CA LYS A 283 -35.76 45.25 -1.75
C LYS A 283 -35.41 45.26 -3.24
N GLU A 284 -34.32 45.93 -3.61
CA GLU A 284 -33.79 45.88 -4.99
C GLU A 284 -33.37 44.46 -5.38
N LEU A 285 -32.67 43.74 -4.50
CA LEU A 285 -32.29 42.35 -4.74
C LEU A 285 -33.52 41.43 -4.87
N GLU A 286 -34.53 41.64 -4.03
CA GLU A 286 -35.78 40.88 -4.08
C GLU A 286 -36.52 41.09 -5.41
N ALA A 287 -36.52 42.31 -5.95
CA ALA A 287 -37.13 42.60 -7.24
C ALA A 287 -36.42 41.92 -8.44
N LEU A 288 -35.15 41.57 -8.29
CA LEU A 288 -34.35 40.87 -9.32
C LEU A 288 -34.48 39.34 -9.26
N LEU A 289 -35.01 38.80 -8.16
CA LEU A 289 -35.15 37.35 -7.94
C LEU A 289 -36.59 36.88 -8.15
N PRO A 290 -36.83 35.57 -8.34
CA PRO A 290 -38.18 35.03 -8.45
C PRO A 290 -39.06 35.42 -7.25
N PRO A 291 -40.36 35.70 -7.46
CA PRO A 291 -41.24 36.16 -6.41
C PRO A 291 -41.39 35.12 -5.31
N ARG A 292 -41.57 35.58 -4.06
CA ARG A 292 -41.80 34.68 -2.93
C ARG A 292 -43.04 33.81 -3.19
N PRO A 293 -42.96 32.50 -2.92
CA PRO A 293 -44.13 31.64 -3.01
C PRO A 293 -45.23 32.15 -2.06
N ARG A 294 -46.48 32.14 -2.53
CA ARG A 294 -47.62 32.57 -1.73
C ARG A 294 -47.83 31.57 -0.59
N ILE A 295 -47.81 32.06 0.65
CA ILE A 295 -48.18 31.27 1.81
C ILE A 295 -49.67 30.92 1.68
N PRO A 296 -50.07 29.63 1.78
CA PRO A 296 -51.47 29.25 1.78
C PRO A 296 -52.24 30.00 2.87
N LYS A 297 -53.45 30.49 2.57
CA LYS A 297 -54.31 31.11 3.57
C LYS A 297 -54.69 30.05 4.60
N LEU A 298 -54.14 30.14 5.81
CA LEU A 298 -54.53 29.28 6.93
C LEU A 298 -55.97 29.62 7.35
N SER A 299 -56.76 28.60 7.69
CA SER A 299 -58.16 28.80 8.12
C SER A 299 -58.21 29.61 9.41
N ALA A 300 -59.23 30.45 9.58
CA ALA A 300 -59.42 31.27 10.79
C ALA A 300 -59.54 30.47 12.10
N THR A 301 -59.75 29.16 12.02
CA THR A 301 -59.82 28.21 13.15
C THR A 301 -58.53 27.44 13.39
N ALA A 302 -57.48 27.65 12.60
CA ALA A 302 -56.19 27.00 12.82
C ALA A 302 -55.39 27.79 13.86
N GLU A 303 -54.97 27.13 14.93
CA GLU A 303 -53.94 27.66 15.84
C GLU A 303 -52.60 27.64 15.08
N VAL A 304 -52.06 28.84 14.77
CA VAL A 304 -50.80 29.00 14.04
C VAL A 304 -49.77 29.64 14.96
N GLU A 305 -48.67 28.93 15.21
CA GLU A 305 -47.51 29.44 15.94
C GLU A 305 -46.47 29.98 14.94
N GLU A 306 -46.08 31.25 15.09
CA GLU A 306 -45.01 31.83 14.30
C GLU A 306 -43.65 31.46 14.90
N VAL A 307 -42.86 30.68 14.16
CA VAL A 307 -41.54 30.23 14.61
C VAL A 307 -40.47 30.89 13.75
N THR A 308 -39.56 31.61 14.40
CA THR A 308 -38.34 32.10 13.75
C THR A 308 -37.21 31.09 13.93
N LEU A 309 -36.58 30.70 12.82
CA LEU A 309 -35.44 29.79 12.85
C LEU A 309 -34.20 30.53 13.38
N SER A 310 -33.51 29.93 14.33
CA SER A 310 -32.18 30.36 14.80
C SER A 310 -31.10 29.41 14.30
N GLU A 311 -29.85 29.85 14.32
CA GLU A 311 -28.72 28.95 14.06
C GLU A 311 -28.73 27.76 15.04
N PHE A 312 -28.33 26.60 14.52
CA PHE A 312 -28.28 25.37 15.30
C PHE A 312 -27.07 25.39 16.25
N ASP A 313 -27.34 25.32 17.56
CA ASP A 313 -26.31 25.20 18.60
C ASP A 313 -26.15 23.73 19.01
N SER A 314 -25.09 23.09 18.51
CA SER A 314 -24.80 21.68 18.79
C SER A 314 -24.60 21.38 20.28
N ARG A 315 -24.12 22.35 21.08
CA ARG A 315 -23.86 22.16 22.52
C ARG A 315 -25.15 22.07 23.33
N ARG A 316 -26.19 22.81 22.93
CA ARG A 316 -27.53 22.72 23.55
C ARG A 316 -28.19 21.39 23.23
N TYR A 317 -27.99 20.90 22.01
CA TYR A 317 -28.51 19.61 21.58
C TYR A 317 -27.85 18.44 22.33
N GLU A 318 -26.52 18.43 22.44
CA GLU A 318 -25.78 17.36 23.15
C GLU A 318 -26.11 17.29 24.65
N ARG A 319 -26.37 18.43 25.32
CA ARG A 319 -26.81 18.47 26.73
C ARG A 319 -28.16 17.79 26.98
N HIS A 320 -29.04 17.74 25.98
CA HIS A 320 -30.35 17.10 26.09
C HIS A 320 -30.38 15.66 25.54
N GLY A 321 -29.37 15.25 24.75
CA GLY A 321 -29.24 13.89 24.20
C GLY A 321 -28.39 12.91 25.03
N GLY A 322 -27.77 13.36 26.13
CA GLY A 322 -26.83 12.57 26.94
C GLY A 322 -27.43 11.86 28.16
N GLY A 323 -28.64 11.31 28.04
CA GLY A 323 -29.26 10.44 29.05
C GLY A 323 -29.10 8.96 28.69
N GLY A 324 -27.87 8.48 28.54
CA GLY A 324 -27.60 7.13 28.07
C GLY A 324 -26.13 6.78 28.15
N GLY A 325 -25.50 7.07 29.29
CA GLY A 325 -24.19 6.52 29.60
C GLY A 325 -24.29 5.00 29.72
N SER A 326 -24.01 4.29 28.63
CA SER A 326 -23.55 2.91 28.72
C SER A 326 -22.24 2.93 29.49
N ARG A 327 -22.35 2.64 30.79
CA ARG A 327 -21.25 2.07 31.56
C ARG A 327 -20.86 0.77 30.86
N GLU A 328 -19.77 0.78 30.10
CA GLU A 328 -18.99 -0.44 29.92
C GLU A 328 -18.26 -0.70 31.24
N ALA A 329 -19.00 -1.32 32.15
CA ALA A 329 -18.46 -1.98 33.32
C ALA A 329 -18.01 -3.38 32.89
N TYR A 330 -16.75 -3.50 32.45
CA TYR A 330 -16.03 -4.76 32.60
C TYR A 330 -15.26 -4.67 33.92
N HIS A 331 -15.95 -5.06 35.00
CA HIS A 331 -15.31 -5.72 36.12
C HIS A 331 -15.01 -7.13 35.65
N ASP A 332 -13.73 -7.51 35.61
CA ASP A 332 -13.34 -8.88 35.87
C ASP A 332 -12.27 -8.80 36.96
N ASP A 333 -12.69 -9.15 38.18
CA ASP A 333 -11.82 -9.38 39.31
C ASP A 333 -11.25 -10.79 39.17
N GLU A 334 -9.95 -10.91 38.89
CA GLU A 334 -9.18 -12.08 39.32
C GLU A 334 -8.06 -11.59 40.24
N SER A 335 -8.24 -11.93 41.52
CA SER A 335 -7.25 -11.89 42.57
C SER A 335 -6.27 -13.04 42.34
N ASP A 336 -4.96 -12.80 42.44
CA ASP A 336 -4.10 -13.45 43.43
C ASP A 336 -2.60 -13.18 43.17
N ASP A 337 -1.90 -13.00 44.29
CA ASP A 337 -0.49 -13.33 44.58
C ASP A 337 0.68 -12.35 44.27
N ASP A 338 1.24 -11.86 45.38
CA ASP A 338 2.67 -11.84 45.76
C ASP A 338 3.69 -10.82 45.17
N MET A 339 3.85 -9.71 45.92
CA MET A 339 5.12 -9.22 46.55
C MET A 339 6.38 -8.95 45.66
N PRO A 340 7.50 -8.37 46.18
CA PRO A 340 7.75 -6.93 46.20
C PRO A 340 9.12 -6.53 45.59
N SER A 341 9.33 -5.24 45.28
CA SER A 341 10.63 -4.52 45.19
C SER A 341 10.38 -3.22 44.41
N GLY A 342 10.82 -2.02 44.76
CA GLY A 342 11.95 -1.56 45.56
C GLY A 342 12.40 -0.24 44.90
N ALA A 343 12.95 0.68 45.71
CA ALA A 343 13.53 1.98 45.32
C ALA A 343 12.54 3.10 44.94
N GLN A 344 12.67 4.37 45.36
CA GLN A 344 13.72 5.08 46.11
C GLN A 344 13.14 6.43 46.62
N HIS A 345 13.52 6.79 47.86
CA HIS A 345 13.78 8.12 48.42
C HIS A 345 13.25 9.39 47.71
N VAL A 346 12.61 10.29 48.46
CA VAL A 346 13.18 11.58 48.93
C VAL A 346 12.34 12.12 50.12
N GLN A 347 12.94 12.33 51.29
CA GLN A 347 12.40 13.21 52.34
C GLN A 347 13.35 14.40 52.51
N CYS A 348 12.81 15.61 52.41
CA CYS A 348 13.44 16.84 52.88
C CYS A 348 12.84 17.20 54.24
N ALA A 349 13.69 17.34 55.26
CA ALA A 349 13.36 17.96 56.53
C ALA A 349 14.05 19.33 56.59
N GLN A 350 13.34 20.34 57.09
CA GLN A 350 13.93 21.55 57.64
C GLN A 350 13.45 21.70 59.09
N GLN A 351 14.38 22.14 59.94
CA GLN A 351 14.09 22.80 61.21
C GLN A 351 13.36 24.12 60.96
#